data_AF-A0A7I8E6S3-F1
#
_entry.id   AF-A0A7I8E6S3-F1
#
_cell.length_a   1.000
_cell.length_b   1.000
_cell.length_c   1.000
_cell.angle_alpha   90.00
_cell.angle_beta   90.00
_cell.angle_gamma   90.00
#
_symmetry.space_group_name_H-M   'P 1'
#
loop_
_entity.id
_entity.type
_entity.pdbx_description
1 polymer ?
#
loop_
_entity_poly.entity_id
_entity_poly.type
_entity_poly.pdbx_seq_one_letter_code
_entity_poly.pdbx_strand_id
1 'polypeptide(L)'
;MIRLTWVWLGCLAQQWGIGLRFRLYALMGAIAIGVAATASTATTTLDFEDVPDGTSLTNQYQSRGVTISGVTAYNTVGHATFPPVSGTNVAYSEGLAHFQFNAGISGNVTSVSAYLSGVANVGIFAFDSANNQVAQSTLSSDATNAFLSVTTSGNAIAKIQIHNGGTSFAIDDLSFTSTGTVASLYGATALSLGGNAGTITPQGINASGQAAGTATLAGNGRRPGELRAFAWLGSAIQDLGTLGGRSSMANAINPSGKVVGTAQNGRGQMHAFLWTAGDGMIDLGTLGGNNSVANAINGSGQIVGTSQVRRDGQHAFLWINGGLTDLGTLGGSGSSAAAINDAGRIVGAAQNRDGQQRAFSWMSSEGMVDLGTLGGKTSAAAAVNSDGRVIGSAQTASGQLHAFAWPSSDGMADLGTLGGKDSTAVGINNSGEVIGRAQTASGTWHAFLWRQTGGGMLDLGTLGGKTSTAAAINYAGVVVGTAQTASGEWRAFAWSSVSGMVDLNSRLTGAPAGIKLSGALAVSDDGAIVVQTNQGLMLLRPQ
;
A
#
# COMPACT_ATOMS: atom_id res chain seq x y z
N MET A 1 30.98 0.36 -49.73
CA MET A 1 30.43 -0.65 -50.65
C MET A 1 30.65 -2.01 -50.01
N ILE A 2 29.66 -2.91 -50.08
CA ILE A 2 29.62 -4.32 -49.61
C ILE A 2 29.00 -4.55 -48.21
N ARG A 3 27.73 -4.97 -48.29
CA ARG A 3 26.90 -5.73 -47.32
C ARG A 3 27.40 -7.17 -47.21
N LEU A 4 27.13 -7.85 -46.08
CA LEU A 4 26.88 -9.31 -46.00
C LEU A 4 26.21 -9.59 -44.63
N THR A 5 24.88 -9.73 -44.51
CA THR A 5 24.02 -10.93 -44.64
C THR A 5 24.41 -12.14 -43.77
N TRP A 6 23.47 -12.52 -42.91
CA TRP A 6 23.42 -13.68 -42.01
C TRP A 6 23.17 -14.99 -42.77
N VAL A 7 23.77 -16.11 -42.31
CA VAL A 7 23.26 -17.48 -42.52
C VAL A 7 23.52 -18.33 -41.27
N TRP A 8 22.48 -19.07 -40.88
CA TRP A 8 22.35 -20.00 -39.76
C TRP A 8 22.69 -21.43 -40.22
N LEU A 9 23.36 -22.26 -39.42
CA LEU A 9 23.17 -23.73 -39.46
C LEU A 9 23.56 -24.37 -38.12
N GLY A 10 22.71 -25.28 -37.64
CA GLY A 10 22.87 -26.00 -36.38
C GLY A 10 23.27 -27.47 -36.52
N CYS A 11 23.66 -28.01 -35.36
CA CYS A 11 23.58 -29.38 -34.83
C CYS A 11 24.21 -30.62 -35.51
N LEU A 12 24.89 -31.39 -34.63
CA LEU A 12 25.13 -32.86 -34.51
C LEU A 12 26.64 -33.20 -34.50
N ALA A 13 27.29 -33.49 -33.36
CA ALA A 13 27.20 -34.61 -32.40
C ALA A 13 28.32 -35.68 -32.61
N GLN A 14 29.18 -35.82 -31.57
CA GLN A 14 29.91 -37.02 -31.07
C GLN A 14 30.69 -37.92 -32.10
N GLN A 15 31.94 -38.37 -31.87
CA GLN A 15 32.39 -39.21 -30.74
C GLN A 15 33.90 -39.62 -30.91
N TRP A 16 34.65 -39.77 -29.79
CA TRP A 16 36.02 -40.35 -29.55
C TRP A 16 37.25 -39.61 -30.16
N GLY A 17 38.36 -39.30 -29.48
CA GLY A 17 38.91 -39.58 -28.16
C GLY A 17 40.42 -39.26 -28.18
N ILE A 18 41.05 -38.99 -27.02
CA ILE A 18 42.49 -38.67 -26.79
C ILE A 18 42.83 -37.20 -27.09
N GLY A 19 43.32 -36.34 -26.19
CA GLY A 19 43.84 -36.49 -24.85
C GLY A 19 45.02 -35.51 -24.67
N LEU A 20 44.78 -34.27 -24.25
CA LEU A 20 45.85 -33.43 -23.68
C LEU A 20 45.28 -32.42 -22.68
N ARG A 21 45.73 -32.55 -21.44
CA ARG A 21 45.33 -31.73 -20.29
C ARG A 21 46.07 -30.39 -20.34
N PHE A 22 45.33 -29.28 -20.47
CA PHE A 22 45.76 -27.98 -19.96
C PHE A 22 44.73 -27.50 -18.93
N ARG A 23 45.17 -27.39 -17.67
CA ARG A 23 44.42 -26.74 -16.60
C ARG A 23 44.49 -25.24 -16.85
N LEU A 24 43.37 -24.60 -17.18
CA LEU A 24 43.23 -23.14 -17.08
C LEU A 24 42.19 -22.85 -15.99
N TYR A 25 42.66 -22.33 -14.86
CA TYR A 25 41.83 -21.66 -13.87
C TYR A 25 41.64 -20.20 -14.31
N ALA A 26 40.39 -19.75 -14.25
CA ALA A 26 39.93 -18.39 -14.01
C ALA A 26 40.44 -17.24 -14.91
N LEU A 27 39.57 -16.79 -15.82
CA LEU A 27 39.21 -15.36 -15.93
C LEU A 27 37.91 -15.21 -16.75
N MET A 28 36.75 -15.55 -16.17
CA MET A 28 35.48 -15.01 -16.66
C MET A 28 35.33 -13.61 -16.07
N GLY A 29 35.92 -12.62 -16.75
CA GLY A 29 35.52 -11.24 -16.57
C GLY A 29 34.06 -11.12 -16.97
N ALA A 30 33.21 -10.77 -16.01
CA ALA A 30 31.82 -10.44 -16.25
C ALA A 30 31.77 -9.29 -17.27
N ILE A 31 31.38 -9.60 -18.51
CA ILE A 31 30.88 -8.58 -19.42
C ILE A 31 29.54 -8.16 -18.85
N ALA A 32 29.54 -7.05 -18.11
CA ALA A 32 28.33 -6.32 -17.80
C ALA A 32 27.75 -5.86 -19.14
N ILE A 33 26.81 -6.65 -19.67
CA ILE A 33 25.90 -6.15 -20.70
C ILE A 33 25.05 -5.12 -20.00
N GLY A 34 25.44 -3.84 -20.13
CA GLY A 34 24.57 -2.74 -19.82
C GLY A 34 23.34 -2.88 -20.70
N VAL A 35 22.25 -3.40 -20.13
CA VAL A 35 20.94 -3.30 -20.74
C VAL A 35 20.67 -1.80 -20.81
N ALA A 36 20.73 -1.23 -22.02
CA ALA A 36 20.26 0.12 -22.26
C ALA A 36 18.84 0.17 -21.69
N ALA A 37 18.64 1.01 -20.67
CA ALA A 37 17.35 1.11 -20.01
C ALA A 37 16.31 1.53 -21.05
N THR A 38 15.45 0.60 -21.45
CA THR A 38 14.30 0.89 -22.31
C THR A 38 13.45 1.91 -21.57
N ALA A 39 13.13 3.03 -22.21
CA ALA A 39 12.21 4.00 -21.64
C ALA A 39 10.90 3.27 -21.26
N SER A 40 10.57 3.24 -19.97
CA SER A 40 9.29 2.70 -19.52
C SER A 40 8.21 3.75 -19.75
N THR A 41 7.13 3.36 -20.39
CA THR A 41 5.87 4.11 -20.48
C THR A 41 4.95 3.67 -19.36
N ALA A 42 4.46 4.60 -18.56
CA ALA A 42 3.48 4.34 -17.51
C ALA A 42 2.20 5.13 -17.80
N THR A 43 1.05 4.47 -17.84
CA THR A 43 -0.25 5.17 -17.92
C THR A 43 -0.92 5.13 -16.56
N THR A 44 -1.35 6.29 -16.08
CA THR A 44 -2.11 6.47 -14.85
C THR A 44 -3.47 7.04 -15.21
N THR A 45 -4.55 6.41 -14.74
CA THR A 45 -5.93 6.89 -14.91
C THR A 45 -6.43 7.46 -13.59
N LEU A 46 -7.23 8.51 -13.65
CA LEU A 46 -7.97 9.10 -12.55
C LEU A 46 -9.45 8.70 -12.73
N ASP A 47 -9.85 7.66 -12.02
CA ASP A 47 -11.22 7.18 -11.87
C ASP A 47 -11.86 7.98 -10.72
N PHE A 48 -12.92 8.74 -10.99
CA PHE A 48 -13.54 9.62 -9.99
C PHE A 48 -14.44 8.87 -8.99
N GLU A 49 -14.38 7.54 -9.01
CA GLU A 49 -15.30 6.61 -8.35
C GLU A 49 -15.17 6.59 -6.83
N ASP A 50 -13.96 6.67 -6.32
CA ASP A 50 -13.69 6.60 -4.88
C ASP A 50 -13.86 7.96 -4.18
N VAL A 51 -14.40 8.96 -4.89
CA VAL A 51 -14.62 10.31 -4.37
C VAL A 51 -16.10 10.47 -3.99
N PRO A 52 -16.42 10.84 -2.74
CA PRO A 52 -17.81 11.06 -2.33
C PRO A 52 -18.51 12.13 -3.18
N ASP A 53 -19.80 11.94 -3.44
CA ASP A 53 -20.63 12.85 -4.22
C ASP A 53 -20.59 14.29 -3.66
N GLY A 54 -20.43 15.27 -4.55
CA GLY A 54 -20.32 16.69 -4.19
C GLY A 54 -18.96 17.13 -3.64
N THR A 55 -17.95 16.26 -3.64
CA THR A 55 -16.61 16.62 -3.12
C THR A 55 -15.82 17.45 -4.12
N SER A 56 -15.35 18.62 -3.70
CA SER A 56 -14.37 19.39 -4.47
C SER A 56 -13.02 18.68 -4.52
N LEU A 57 -12.51 18.47 -5.75
CA LEU A 57 -11.22 17.86 -5.98
C LEU A 57 -10.10 18.88 -5.73
N THR A 58 -9.21 18.52 -4.82
CA THR A 58 -8.01 19.24 -4.42
C THR A 58 -6.82 18.28 -4.41
N ASN A 59 -6.67 17.51 -3.33
CA ASN A 59 -5.50 16.69 -3.05
C ASN A 59 -5.75 15.17 -3.15
N GLN A 60 -6.96 14.75 -3.55
CA GLN A 60 -7.36 13.33 -3.63
C GLN A 60 -6.41 12.51 -4.51
N TYR A 61 -5.83 13.14 -5.55
CA TYR A 61 -4.90 12.51 -6.48
C TYR A 61 -3.45 12.96 -6.31
N GLN A 62 -3.12 13.67 -5.21
CA GLN A 62 -1.77 14.21 -4.99
C GLN A 62 -0.71 13.10 -4.92
N SER A 63 -1.09 11.92 -4.41
CA SER A 63 -0.26 10.70 -4.37
C SER A 63 -0.08 10.04 -5.74
N ARG A 64 -0.99 10.27 -6.70
CA ARG A 64 -0.80 9.98 -8.13
C ARG A 64 -0.01 11.09 -8.85
N GLY A 65 0.52 12.05 -8.08
CA GLY A 65 1.27 13.19 -8.56
C GLY A 65 0.40 14.27 -9.20
N VAL A 66 -0.91 14.31 -8.92
CA VAL A 66 -1.84 15.27 -9.51
C VAL A 66 -2.57 16.08 -8.45
N THR A 67 -2.47 17.40 -8.52
CA THR A 67 -3.34 18.30 -7.74
C THR A 67 -4.37 18.94 -8.66
N ILE A 68 -5.62 18.96 -8.21
CA ILE A 68 -6.77 19.37 -9.01
C ILE A 68 -7.38 20.65 -8.41
N SER A 69 -7.98 21.51 -9.22
CA SER A 69 -8.85 22.59 -8.74
C SER A 69 -9.90 22.95 -9.79
N GLY A 70 -11.00 23.56 -9.34
CA GLY A 70 -12.12 23.93 -10.22
C GLY A 70 -12.99 22.74 -10.65
N VAL A 71 -12.89 21.62 -9.93
CA VAL A 71 -13.61 20.37 -10.23
C VAL A 71 -14.31 19.85 -8.97
N THR A 72 -15.52 19.33 -9.14
CA THR A 72 -16.29 18.62 -8.12
C THR A 72 -16.66 17.24 -8.65
N ALA A 73 -16.45 16.19 -7.87
CA ALA A 73 -16.90 14.84 -8.22
C ALA A 73 -18.41 14.71 -7.99
N TYR A 74 -19.13 14.15 -8.95
CA TYR A 74 -20.56 13.89 -8.82
C TYR A 74 -20.92 12.47 -9.24
N ASN A 75 -21.84 11.88 -8.48
CA ASN A 75 -22.46 10.61 -8.84
C ASN A 75 -23.56 10.85 -9.88
N THR A 76 -23.42 10.22 -11.04
CA THR A 76 -24.30 10.44 -12.19
C THR A 76 -25.67 9.78 -12.03
N VAL A 77 -25.87 8.93 -11.02
CA VAL A 77 -27.19 8.40 -10.63
C VAL A 77 -28.14 9.53 -10.18
N GLY A 78 -27.61 10.71 -9.79
CA GLY A 78 -28.39 11.91 -9.45
C GLY A 78 -28.38 13.04 -10.49
N HIS A 79 -27.54 12.97 -11.52
CA HIS A 79 -27.31 14.05 -12.51
C HIS A 79 -27.24 13.50 -13.95
N ALA A 80 -28.40 13.31 -14.59
CA ALA A 80 -28.54 12.66 -15.91
C ALA A 80 -27.95 13.44 -17.11
N THR A 81 -27.44 14.66 -16.90
CA THR A 81 -26.97 15.53 -17.98
C THR A 81 -25.61 15.11 -18.54
N PHE A 82 -24.82 14.36 -17.77
CA PHE A 82 -23.47 13.94 -18.13
C PHE A 82 -23.22 12.47 -17.72
N PRO A 83 -23.56 11.49 -18.58
CA PRO A 83 -23.36 10.07 -18.25
C PRO A 83 -21.86 9.73 -18.20
N PRO A 84 -21.42 8.84 -17.31
CA PRO A 84 -20.03 8.37 -17.28
C PRO A 84 -19.80 7.36 -18.41
N VAL A 85 -18.55 7.22 -18.83
CA VAL A 85 -18.06 6.15 -19.69
C VAL A 85 -17.81 4.88 -18.88
N SER A 86 -17.21 5.03 -17.70
CA SER A 86 -16.97 3.93 -16.78
C SER A 86 -17.33 4.34 -15.35
N GLY A 87 -17.66 3.36 -14.51
CA GLY A 87 -18.07 3.64 -13.14
C GLY A 87 -19.40 4.38 -13.02
N THR A 88 -19.50 5.26 -12.04
CA THR A 88 -20.69 5.95 -11.56
C THR A 88 -20.48 7.44 -11.34
N ASN A 89 -19.23 7.90 -11.22
CA ASN A 89 -18.89 9.28 -10.93
C ASN A 89 -18.25 9.98 -12.14
N VAL A 90 -18.42 11.30 -12.22
CA VAL A 90 -17.70 12.17 -13.16
C VAL A 90 -17.08 13.34 -12.43
N ALA A 91 -16.00 13.89 -13.00
CA ALA A 91 -15.45 15.18 -12.59
C ALA A 91 -16.17 16.32 -13.33
N TYR A 92 -16.99 17.08 -12.61
CA TYR A 92 -17.73 18.23 -13.14
C TYR A 92 -16.99 19.54 -12.89
N SER A 93 -17.04 20.46 -13.84
CA SER A 93 -16.52 21.81 -13.69
C SER A 93 -17.48 22.84 -14.26
N GLU A 94 -17.61 23.99 -13.60
CA GLU A 94 -18.38 25.16 -14.04
C GLU A 94 -17.52 26.14 -14.86
N GLY A 95 -16.70 25.61 -15.76
CA GLY A 95 -16.03 26.41 -16.78
C GLY A 95 -14.52 26.23 -16.88
N LEU A 96 -13.82 25.86 -15.80
CA LEU A 96 -12.37 25.68 -15.83
C LEU A 96 -11.91 24.64 -14.81
N ALA A 97 -11.35 23.55 -15.32
CA ALA A 97 -10.70 22.53 -14.53
C ALA A 97 -9.19 22.64 -14.69
N HIS A 98 -8.45 22.61 -13.58
CA HIS A 98 -6.98 22.61 -13.56
C HIS A 98 -6.47 21.27 -13.02
N PHE A 99 -5.50 20.68 -13.72
CA PHE A 99 -4.75 19.55 -13.22
C PHE A 99 -3.26 19.89 -13.32
N GLN A 100 -2.59 19.89 -12.18
CA GLN A 100 -1.16 20.14 -12.06
C GLN A 100 -0.45 18.82 -11.80
N PHE A 101 0.52 18.49 -12.66
CA PHE A 101 1.38 17.32 -12.53
C PHE A 101 2.61 17.70 -11.70
N ASN A 102 2.90 16.90 -10.67
CA ASN A 102 3.90 17.18 -9.63
C ASN A 102 5.10 16.22 -9.73
N ALA A 103 6.16 16.54 -8.99
CA ALA A 103 7.41 15.77 -8.96
C ALA A 103 7.27 14.31 -8.48
N GLY A 104 6.10 13.92 -7.95
CA GLY A 104 5.81 12.53 -7.58
C GLY A 104 5.58 11.58 -8.76
N ILE A 105 5.41 12.12 -9.98
CA ILE A 105 5.28 11.30 -11.19
C ILE A 105 6.67 10.85 -11.65
N SER A 106 6.85 9.53 -11.77
CA SER A 106 8.06 8.98 -12.36
C SER A 106 8.08 9.22 -13.87
N GLY A 107 9.08 9.97 -14.34
CA GLY A 107 9.26 10.32 -15.75
C GLY A 107 8.48 11.57 -16.18
N ASN A 108 8.58 11.89 -17.48
CA ASN A 108 7.97 13.05 -18.11
C ASN A 108 6.58 12.71 -18.61
N VAL A 109 5.55 13.43 -18.17
CA VAL A 109 4.21 13.28 -18.76
C VAL A 109 4.25 13.74 -20.22
N THR A 110 3.96 12.81 -21.13
CA THR A 110 4.03 13.04 -22.59
C THR A 110 2.68 13.01 -23.27
N SER A 111 1.66 12.42 -22.65
CA SER A 111 0.30 12.47 -23.17
C SER A 111 -0.73 12.52 -22.07
N VAL A 112 -1.87 13.15 -22.35
CA VAL A 112 -3.06 13.17 -21.50
C VAL A 112 -4.28 12.92 -22.37
N SER A 113 -5.21 12.10 -21.88
CA SER A 113 -6.49 11.82 -22.53
C SER A 113 -7.63 11.80 -21.54
N ALA A 114 -8.84 12.08 -21.99
CA ALA A 114 -10.05 11.97 -21.18
C ALA A 114 -11.27 11.79 -22.08
N TYR A 115 -12.37 11.30 -21.50
CA TYR A 115 -13.69 11.41 -22.11
C TYR A 115 -14.36 12.69 -21.62
N LEU A 116 -14.73 13.57 -22.55
CA LEU A 116 -15.39 14.83 -22.23
C LEU A 116 -16.84 14.82 -22.70
N SER A 117 -17.73 15.29 -21.83
CA SER A 117 -19.11 15.62 -22.15
C SER A 117 -19.34 17.13 -21.99
N GLY A 118 -19.73 17.81 -23.05
CA GLY A 118 -19.87 19.26 -23.05
C GLY A 118 -20.19 19.83 -24.43
N VAL A 119 -20.20 21.16 -24.51
CA VAL A 119 -20.46 21.88 -25.77
C VAL A 119 -19.20 21.98 -26.64
N ALA A 120 -19.37 22.40 -27.88
CA ALA A 120 -18.26 22.67 -28.80
C ALA A 120 -17.15 23.52 -28.16
N ASN A 121 -15.90 23.25 -28.53
CA ASN A 121 -14.67 23.89 -28.04
C ASN A 121 -14.26 23.59 -26.60
N VAL A 122 -15.03 22.81 -25.82
CA VAL A 122 -14.49 22.22 -24.58
C VAL A 122 -13.31 21.33 -24.96
N GLY A 123 -12.16 21.52 -24.32
CA GLY A 123 -10.95 20.79 -24.72
C GLY A 123 -9.86 20.78 -23.68
N ILE A 124 -8.88 19.91 -23.92
CA ILE A 124 -7.67 19.75 -23.11
C ILE A 124 -6.60 20.67 -23.66
N PHE A 125 -6.10 21.60 -22.85
CA PHE A 125 -4.99 22.49 -23.16
C PHE A 125 -3.81 22.13 -22.25
N ALA A 126 -2.73 21.64 -22.84
CA ALA A 126 -1.54 21.18 -22.11
C ALA A 126 -0.43 22.22 -22.11
N PHE A 127 0.22 22.41 -20.96
CA PHE A 127 1.28 23.39 -20.77
C PHE A 127 2.53 22.76 -20.15
N ASP A 128 3.70 23.30 -20.50
CA ASP A 128 4.96 22.97 -19.85
C ASP A 128 5.16 23.73 -18.52
N SER A 129 6.28 23.46 -17.84
CA SER A 129 6.63 24.08 -16.55
C SER A 129 6.91 25.59 -16.64
N ALA A 130 7.16 26.11 -17.84
CA ALA A 130 7.31 27.53 -18.12
C ALA A 130 5.97 28.21 -18.51
N ASN A 131 4.85 27.48 -18.41
CA ASN A 131 3.51 27.89 -18.80
C ASN A 131 3.33 28.14 -20.32
N ASN A 132 4.19 27.59 -21.16
CA ASN A 132 3.95 27.60 -22.61
C ASN A 132 2.98 26.47 -22.96
N GLN A 133 1.99 26.76 -23.81
CA GLN A 133 1.08 25.72 -24.29
C GLN A 133 1.83 24.80 -25.27
N VAL A 134 1.85 23.50 -24.98
CA VAL A 134 2.58 22.48 -25.74
C VAL A 134 1.69 21.60 -26.62
N ALA A 135 0.41 21.46 -26.28
CA ALA A 135 -0.56 20.72 -27.08
C ALA A 135 -2.01 21.15 -26.74
N GLN A 136 -2.95 20.90 -27.65
CA GLN A 136 -4.38 21.04 -27.38
C GLN A 136 -5.23 20.09 -28.21
N SER A 137 -6.42 19.76 -27.72
CA SER A 137 -7.45 19.02 -28.43
C SER A 137 -8.82 19.46 -27.93
N THR A 138 -9.78 19.71 -28.82
CA THR A 138 -11.07 20.31 -28.51
C THR A 138 -12.22 19.57 -29.20
N LEU A 139 -13.39 19.56 -28.58
CA LEU A 139 -14.62 19.07 -29.21
C LEU A 139 -14.98 19.93 -30.43
N SER A 140 -15.25 19.29 -31.57
CA SER A 140 -15.67 19.96 -32.80
C SER A 140 -17.15 20.35 -32.82
N SER A 141 -17.96 19.72 -31.97
CA SER A 141 -19.39 19.99 -31.77
C SER A 141 -19.76 19.60 -30.34
N ASP A 142 -20.98 19.92 -29.91
CA ASP A 142 -21.55 19.38 -28.68
C ASP A 142 -21.47 17.85 -28.71
N ALA A 143 -20.99 17.26 -27.62
CA ALA A 143 -20.76 15.83 -27.56
C ALA A 143 -20.91 15.30 -26.13
N THR A 144 -21.27 14.04 -26.05
CA THR A 144 -21.28 13.25 -24.81
C THR A 144 -20.22 12.18 -24.93
N ASN A 145 -19.35 12.07 -23.94
CA ASN A 145 -18.31 11.05 -23.81
C ASN A 145 -17.40 10.96 -25.04
N ALA A 146 -17.03 12.13 -25.58
CA ALA A 146 -16.08 12.19 -26.68
C ALA A 146 -14.65 12.06 -26.14
N PHE A 147 -13.91 11.09 -26.68
CA PHE A 147 -12.52 10.87 -26.32
C PHE A 147 -11.62 11.96 -26.92
N LEU A 148 -10.93 12.70 -26.07
CA LEU A 148 -9.88 13.65 -26.46
C LEU A 148 -8.53 13.19 -25.93
N SER A 149 -7.48 13.47 -26.70
CA SER A 149 -6.10 13.19 -26.32
C SER A 149 -5.17 14.28 -26.84
N VAL A 150 -4.14 14.57 -26.06
CA VAL A 150 -3.03 15.46 -26.39
C VAL A 150 -1.72 14.74 -26.13
N THR A 151 -0.76 14.90 -27.05
CA THR A 151 0.58 14.32 -26.94
C THR A 151 1.61 15.38 -27.28
N THR A 152 2.69 15.45 -26.51
CA THR A 152 3.85 16.31 -26.76
C THR A 152 5.05 15.47 -27.21
N SER A 153 5.79 15.96 -28.21
CA SER A 153 7.11 15.44 -28.59
C SER A 153 8.25 16.32 -28.05
N GLY A 154 7.93 17.41 -27.35
CA GLY A 154 8.86 18.41 -26.83
C GLY A 154 8.89 18.42 -25.30
N ASN A 155 8.69 19.60 -24.70
CA ASN A 155 8.66 19.74 -23.25
C ASN A 155 7.55 18.87 -22.63
N ALA A 156 7.85 18.29 -21.46
CA ALA A 156 6.89 17.51 -20.69
C ALA A 156 5.67 18.36 -20.30
N ILE A 157 4.50 17.72 -20.23
CA ILE A 157 3.27 18.34 -19.77
C ILE A 157 3.39 18.50 -18.24
N ALA A 158 3.47 19.74 -17.77
CA ALA A 158 3.50 20.05 -16.35
C ALA A 158 2.10 20.32 -15.79
N LYS A 159 1.16 20.77 -16.63
CA LYS A 159 -0.24 20.97 -16.25
C LYS A 159 -1.16 20.89 -17.46
N ILE A 160 -2.43 20.62 -17.21
CA ILE A 160 -3.50 20.82 -18.19
C ILE A 160 -4.58 21.74 -17.62
N GLN A 161 -5.24 22.44 -18.52
CA GLN A 161 -6.50 23.12 -18.28
C GLN A 161 -7.56 22.51 -19.19
N ILE A 162 -8.76 22.28 -18.66
CA ILE A 162 -9.92 21.87 -19.47
C ILE A 162 -10.96 22.97 -19.36
N HIS A 163 -11.37 23.53 -20.50
CA HIS A 163 -12.36 24.60 -20.57
C HIS A 163 -12.82 24.85 -22.01
N ASN A 164 -13.79 25.74 -22.17
CA ASN A 164 -14.09 26.47 -23.41
C ASN A 164 -14.27 27.99 -23.20
N GLY A 165 -13.95 28.50 -21.99
CA GLY A 165 -14.13 29.91 -21.65
C GLY A 165 -15.40 30.26 -20.85
N GLY A 166 -16.16 29.28 -20.32
CA GLY A 166 -17.13 29.56 -19.25
C GLY A 166 -18.37 28.67 -19.15
N THR A 167 -18.50 27.58 -19.92
CA THR A 167 -19.65 26.66 -19.77
C THR A 167 -19.28 25.43 -18.94
N SER A 168 -20.29 24.81 -18.32
CA SER A 168 -20.11 23.55 -17.60
C SER A 168 -19.77 22.37 -18.52
N PHE A 169 -18.98 21.43 -18.02
CA PHE A 169 -18.67 20.17 -18.69
C PHE A 169 -18.33 19.08 -17.66
N ALA A 170 -18.30 17.83 -18.12
CA ALA A 170 -17.86 16.69 -17.34
C ALA A 170 -16.64 16.00 -17.97
N ILE A 171 -15.79 15.48 -17.11
CA ILE A 171 -14.58 14.72 -17.42
C ILE A 171 -14.75 13.32 -16.83
N ASP A 172 -14.42 12.31 -17.63
CA ASP A 172 -14.34 10.93 -17.17
C ASP A 172 -13.06 10.23 -17.67
N ASP A 173 -12.58 9.25 -16.88
CA ASP A 173 -11.39 8.42 -17.13
C ASP A 173 -10.14 9.22 -17.57
N LEU A 174 -9.85 10.34 -16.89
CA LEU A 174 -8.69 11.16 -17.24
C LEU A 174 -7.41 10.37 -17.03
N SER A 175 -6.65 10.15 -18.10
CA SER A 175 -5.45 9.34 -18.10
C SER A 175 -4.26 10.14 -18.58
N PHE A 176 -3.08 9.91 -18.01
CA PHE A 176 -1.83 10.48 -18.48
C PHE A 176 -0.76 9.42 -18.62
N THR A 177 0.10 9.57 -19.62
CA THR A 177 1.25 8.69 -19.83
C THR A 177 2.54 9.43 -19.53
N SER A 178 3.38 8.86 -18.66
CA SER A 178 4.74 9.33 -18.43
C SER A 178 5.78 8.43 -19.10
N THR A 179 6.85 9.05 -19.58
CA THR A 179 8.02 8.38 -20.18
C THR A 179 9.28 8.78 -19.42
N GLY A 180 10.09 7.80 -19.03
CA GLY A 180 11.38 8.13 -18.42
C GLY A 180 12.14 6.92 -17.90
N THR A 181 13.44 7.12 -17.74
CA THR A 181 14.36 6.25 -17.03
C THR A 181 14.89 6.97 -15.80
N VAL A 182 14.00 7.33 -14.88
CA VAL A 182 14.43 7.74 -13.55
C VAL A 182 14.27 6.53 -12.66
N ALA A 183 15.39 5.89 -12.37
CA ALA A 183 15.48 5.05 -11.20
C ALA A 183 15.02 5.88 -10.00
N SER A 184 13.88 5.57 -9.37
CA SER A 184 13.54 6.19 -8.08
C SER A 184 14.70 5.93 -7.13
N LEU A 185 15.45 6.97 -6.81
CA LEU A 185 16.53 6.93 -5.84
C LEU A 185 15.97 7.34 -4.49
N TYR A 186 16.54 6.77 -3.43
CA TYR A 186 16.12 7.03 -2.07
C TYR A 186 17.27 7.59 -1.25
N GLY A 187 17.00 8.70 -0.56
CA GLY A 187 17.80 9.16 0.56
C GLY A 187 17.48 8.28 1.78
N ALA A 188 18.51 7.89 2.53
CA ALA A 188 18.37 6.91 3.61
C ALA A 188 18.65 7.55 4.98
N THR A 189 17.66 7.53 5.88
CA THR A 189 17.75 8.06 7.25
C THR A 189 17.65 6.93 8.25
N ALA A 190 18.61 6.82 9.18
CA ALA A 190 18.55 5.78 10.22
C ALA A 190 17.44 6.05 11.24
N LEU A 191 16.69 5.00 11.59
CA LEU A 191 15.70 5.00 12.66
C LEU A 191 16.27 4.22 13.86
N SER A 192 17.00 4.89 14.76
CA SER A 192 17.58 4.28 15.97
C SER A 192 17.40 5.10 17.25
N LEU A 193 16.97 4.43 18.33
CA LEU A 193 17.07 4.92 19.72
C LEU A 193 18.46 4.65 20.35
N GLY A 194 19.48 4.34 19.53
CA GLY A 194 20.81 3.97 19.99
C GLY A 194 20.98 2.50 20.42
N GLY A 195 19.97 1.64 20.19
CA GLY A 195 19.96 0.20 20.52
C GLY A 195 19.72 -0.73 19.32
N ASN A 196 19.36 -2.00 19.59
CA ASN A 196 19.17 -3.03 18.54
C ASN A 196 17.94 -2.76 17.65
N ALA A 197 17.96 -3.36 16.46
CA ALA A 197 16.94 -3.25 15.42
C ALA A 197 15.52 -3.39 15.97
N GLY A 198 14.71 -2.37 15.75
CA GLY A 198 13.30 -2.36 16.10
C GLY A 198 12.39 -3.06 15.09
N THR A 199 11.10 -3.12 15.39
CA THR A 199 10.02 -3.57 14.51
C THR A 199 9.09 -2.40 14.17
N ILE A 200 8.59 -2.39 12.94
CA ILE A 200 7.51 -1.51 12.47
C ILE A 200 6.50 -2.41 11.74
N THR A 201 5.23 -2.26 12.09
CA THR A 201 4.10 -2.89 11.40
C THR A 201 3.75 -2.10 10.13
N PRO A 202 3.02 -2.67 9.16
CA PRO A 202 2.56 -1.91 7.99
C PRO A 202 1.78 -0.63 8.35
N GLN A 203 1.02 -0.66 9.45
CA GLN A 203 0.27 0.49 9.99
C GLN A 203 1.14 1.46 10.81
N GLY A 204 2.43 1.18 10.94
CA GLY A 204 3.41 1.97 11.68
C GLY A 204 4.05 3.09 10.85
N ILE A 205 3.52 3.43 9.67
CA ILE A 205 3.86 4.64 8.93
C ILE A 205 2.58 5.34 8.46
N ASN A 206 2.51 6.66 8.53
CA ASN A 206 1.39 7.43 7.99
C ASN A 206 1.74 8.10 6.65
N ALA A 207 0.72 8.67 5.99
CA ALA A 207 0.85 9.31 4.68
C ALA A 207 1.88 10.46 4.62
N SER A 208 2.27 11.05 5.76
CA SER A 208 3.28 12.10 5.85
C SER A 208 4.72 11.58 6.09
N GLY A 209 4.92 10.26 6.02
CA GLY A 209 6.21 9.62 6.25
C GLY A 209 6.68 9.70 7.71
N GLN A 210 5.75 9.93 8.66
CA GLN A 210 5.99 9.73 10.09
C GLN A 210 5.84 8.24 10.40
N ALA A 211 6.69 7.72 11.27
CA ALA A 211 6.72 6.31 11.58
C ALA A 211 6.68 6.06 13.09
N ALA A 212 6.03 4.98 13.51
CA ALA A 212 6.07 4.50 14.88
C ALA A 212 6.43 3.02 14.91
N GLY A 213 7.24 2.64 15.89
CA GLY A 213 7.75 1.29 16.00
C GLY A 213 8.16 0.93 17.41
N THR A 214 8.73 -0.25 17.56
CA THR A 214 9.25 -0.76 18.82
C THR A 214 10.73 -1.01 18.66
N ALA A 215 11.59 -0.51 19.56
CA ALA A 215 13.02 -0.80 19.55
C ALA A 215 13.48 -1.31 20.91
N THR A 216 14.59 -2.03 20.93
CA THR A 216 15.25 -2.41 22.19
C THR A 216 16.20 -1.29 22.58
N LEU A 217 16.03 -0.69 23.76
CA LEU A 217 16.98 0.30 24.29
C LEU A 217 18.37 -0.31 24.47
N ALA A 218 19.42 0.43 24.10
CA ALA A 218 20.77 0.11 24.56
C ALA A 218 20.80 0.24 26.09
N GLY A 219 21.20 -0.83 26.77
CA GLY A 219 21.23 -0.85 28.24
C GLY A 219 22.14 0.26 28.78
N ASN A 220 21.61 1.12 29.64
CA ASN A 220 22.37 2.17 30.35
C ASN A 220 23.14 1.63 31.57
N GLY A 221 23.71 0.43 31.46
CA GLY A 221 24.47 -0.22 32.53
C GLY A 221 23.63 -0.76 33.71
N ARG A 222 22.29 -0.58 33.72
CA ARG A 222 21.42 -1.10 34.80
C ARG A 222 20.53 -2.30 34.44
N ARG A 223 20.19 -2.54 33.16
CA ARG A 223 19.68 -3.82 32.60
C ARG A 223 19.54 -3.73 31.06
N PRO A 224 20.15 -4.63 30.26
CA PRO A 224 19.91 -4.72 28.81
C PRO A 224 18.54 -5.35 28.47
N GLY A 225 17.88 -4.92 27.38
CA GLY A 225 16.80 -5.68 26.73
C GLY A 225 15.36 -5.18 26.87
N GLU A 226 15.12 -3.93 27.29
CA GLU A 226 13.76 -3.37 27.41
C GLU A 226 13.22 -2.88 26.04
N LEU A 227 12.02 -3.34 25.66
CA LEU A 227 11.30 -2.87 24.47
C LEU A 227 10.69 -1.50 24.72
N ARG A 228 10.82 -0.59 23.76
CA ARG A 228 10.25 0.75 23.80
C ARG A 228 9.56 1.11 22.51
N ALA A 229 8.33 1.60 22.65
CA ALA A 229 7.65 2.31 21.61
C ALA A 229 8.40 3.60 21.28
N PHE A 230 8.59 3.88 20.00
CA PHE A 230 9.19 5.12 19.51
C PHE A 230 8.34 5.71 18.38
N ALA A 231 8.51 7.01 18.13
CA ALA A 231 8.00 7.68 16.94
C ALA A 231 9.09 8.52 16.26
N TRP A 232 9.10 8.52 14.93
CA TRP A 232 9.79 9.47 14.07
C TRP A 232 8.77 10.50 13.57
N LEU A 233 8.91 11.75 14.00
CA LEU A 233 7.98 12.83 13.68
C LEU A 233 8.59 13.89 12.73
N GLY A 234 9.62 13.49 11.97
CA GLY A 234 10.19 14.29 10.87
C GLY A 234 11.56 14.92 11.13
N SER A 235 11.98 15.08 12.39
CA SER A 235 13.29 15.67 12.74
C SER A 235 14.13 14.79 13.67
N ALA A 236 13.49 14.06 14.58
CA ALA A 236 14.15 13.18 15.52
C ALA A 236 13.26 12.00 15.90
N ILE A 237 13.89 10.96 16.43
CA ILE A 237 13.20 9.84 17.04
C ILE A 237 12.92 10.17 18.50
N GLN A 238 11.69 9.91 18.92
CA GLN A 238 11.21 10.11 20.28
C GLN A 238 10.88 8.75 20.89
N ASP A 239 11.46 8.46 22.06
CA ASP A 239 10.99 7.38 22.94
C ASP A 239 9.66 7.81 23.57
N LEU A 240 8.62 6.98 23.43
CA LEU A 240 7.28 7.31 23.89
C LEU A 240 7.05 7.00 25.37
N GLY A 241 8.00 6.33 26.02
CA GLY A 241 7.92 5.93 27.42
C GLY A 241 7.12 4.63 27.65
N THR A 242 6.64 4.45 28.87
CA THR A 242 5.81 3.32 29.33
C THR A 242 4.70 3.82 30.25
N LEU A 243 3.76 2.96 30.66
CA LEU A 243 2.72 3.27 31.65
C LEU A 243 3.23 3.14 33.10
N GLY A 244 4.53 3.38 33.31
CA GLY A 244 5.21 3.20 34.60
C GLY A 244 5.80 1.79 34.82
N GLY A 245 5.62 0.87 33.86
CA GLY A 245 6.29 -0.43 33.81
C GLY A 245 7.57 -0.40 32.97
N ARG A 246 8.03 -1.59 32.52
CA ARG A 246 9.35 -1.74 31.87
C ARG A 246 9.35 -1.70 30.36
N SER A 247 8.23 -1.98 29.71
CA SER A 247 8.18 -2.13 28.25
C SER A 247 7.01 -1.40 27.61
N SER A 248 7.18 -1.05 26.34
CA SER A 248 6.12 -0.56 25.46
C SER A 248 6.39 -0.99 24.02
N MET A 249 5.32 -1.13 23.23
CA MET A 249 5.36 -1.50 21.83
C MET A 249 4.34 -0.68 21.06
N ALA A 250 4.76 -0.04 19.96
CA ALA A 250 3.86 0.68 19.06
C ALA A 250 3.34 -0.26 17.95
N ASN A 251 2.05 -0.17 17.66
CA ASN A 251 1.36 -1.00 16.66
C ASN A 251 0.81 -0.19 15.48
N ALA A 252 0.43 1.08 15.69
CA ALA A 252 -0.09 1.93 14.61
C ALA A 252 0.12 3.42 14.89
N ILE A 253 0.16 4.22 13.83
CA ILE A 253 0.21 5.68 13.87
C ILE A 253 -0.86 6.26 12.92
N ASN A 254 -1.59 7.28 13.37
CA ASN A 254 -2.59 7.94 12.53
C ASN A 254 -2.02 9.20 11.82
N PRO A 255 -2.76 9.82 10.87
CA PRO A 255 -2.32 11.01 10.15
C PRO A 255 -1.99 12.22 11.03
N SER A 256 -2.58 12.31 12.23
CA SER A 256 -2.28 13.36 13.20
C SER A 256 -1.04 13.07 14.08
N GLY A 257 -0.31 12.00 13.81
CA GLY A 257 0.88 11.60 14.57
C GLY A 257 0.58 10.94 15.93
N LYS A 258 -0.69 10.56 16.18
CA LYS A 258 -1.05 9.81 17.39
C LYS A 258 -0.63 8.36 17.23
N VAL A 259 0.00 7.81 18.26
CA VAL A 259 0.53 6.44 18.25
C VAL A 259 -0.24 5.58 19.23
N VAL A 260 -0.58 4.36 18.83
CA VAL A 260 -1.22 3.38 19.72
C VAL A 260 -0.42 2.08 19.78
N GLY A 261 -0.63 1.34 20.86
CA GLY A 261 0.01 0.04 21.04
C GLY A 261 -0.27 -0.54 22.41
N THR A 262 0.72 -1.20 23.01
CA THR A 262 0.62 -1.76 24.35
C THR A 262 1.85 -1.39 25.19
N ALA A 263 1.63 -1.13 26.47
CA ALA A 263 2.68 -0.75 27.40
C ALA A 263 2.44 -1.38 28.77
N GLN A 264 3.53 -1.71 29.44
CA GLN A 264 3.48 -2.26 30.77
C GLN A 264 3.21 -1.13 31.78
N ASN A 265 2.25 -1.36 32.66
CA ASN A 265 1.97 -0.46 33.77
C ASN A 265 2.86 -0.76 35.00
N GLY A 266 2.77 0.07 36.05
CA GLY A 266 3.55 -0.11 37.29
C GLY A 266 3.31 -1.43 38.05
N ARG A 267 2.25 -2.19 37.71
CA ARG A 267 1.94 -3.52 38.26
C ARG A 267 2.46 -4.67 37.39
N GLY A 268 3.10 -4.36 36.27
CA GLY A 268 3.59 -5.36 35.33
C GLY A 268 2.55 -5.86 34.33
N GLN A 269 1.35 -5.28 34.30
CA GLN A 269 0.26 -5.65 33.40
C GLN A 269 0.41 -4.93 32.05
N MET A 270 0.00 -5.54 30.95
CA MET A 270 0.10 -4.97 29.61
C MET A 270 -1.20 -4.24 29.24
N HIS A 271 -1.17 -2.93 29.12
CA HIS A 271 -2.35 -2.13 28.80
C HIS A 271 -2.20 -1.45 27.43
N ALA A 272 -3.30 -1.34 26.71
CA ALA A 272 -3.40 -0.55 25.51
C ALA A 272 -3.13 0.92 25.84
N PHE A 273 -2.39 1.62 24.99
CA PHE A 273 -2.12 3.04 25.17
C PHE A 273 -2.47 3.86 23.93
N LEU A 274 -2.75 5.13 24.16
CA LEU A 274 -2.70 6.22 23.18
C LEU A 274 -1.56 7.15 23.57
N TRP A 275 -0.69 7.51 22.63
CA TRP A 275 0.32 8.55 22.82
C TRP A 275 0.00 9.76 21.95
N THR A 276 0.07 10.95 22.53
CA THR A 276 -0.01 12.23 21.84
C THR A 276 1.20 13.10 22.19
N ALA A 277 1.58 14.02 21.30
CA ALA A 277 2.69 14.94 21.57
C ALA A 277 2.40 15.89 22.76
N GLY A 278 1.12 16.18 23.04
CA GLY A 278 0.72 17.09 24.11
C GLY A 278 0.60 16.41 25.48
N ASP A 279 0.05 15.20 25.52
CA ASP A 279 -0.33 14.51 26.76
C ASP A 279 0.62 13.37 27.14
N GLY A 280 1.49 12.96 26.21
CA GLY A 280 2.30 11.76 26.37
C GLY A 280 1.45 10.49 26.31
N MET A 281 1.84 9.47 27.08
CA MET A 281 1.19 8.15 27.07
C MET A 281 -0.04 8.13 27.99
N ILE A 282 -1.18 7.77 27.43
CA ILE A 282 -2.49 7.64 28.06
C ILE A 282 -2.85 6.16 28.14
N ASP A 283 -3.14 5.66 29.34
CA ASP A 283 -3.64 4.30 29.57
C ASP A 283 -5.11 4.21 29.13
N LEU A 284 -5.43 3.29 28.22
CA LEU A 284 -6.82 3.05 27.78
C LEU A 284 -7.60 2.13 28.72
N GLY A 285 -6.90 1.45 29.64
CA GLY A 285 -7.48 0.48 30.56
C GLY A 285 -7.84 -0.85 29.91
N THR A 286 -8.77 -1.58 30.55
CA THR A 286 -9.22 -2.90 30.11
C THR A 286 -10.75 -3.02 30.24
N LEU A 287 -11.33 -4.05 29.61
CA LEU A 287 -12.73 -4.45 29.80
C LEU A 287 -12.96 -5.19 31.14
N GLY A 288 -12.11 -4.94 32.13
CA GLY A 288 -12.20 -5.47 33.49
C GLY A 288 -11.26 -6.64 33.80
N GLY A 289 -10.51 -7.15 32.82
CA GLY A 289 -9.38 -8.06 33.02
C GLY A 289 -8.06 -7.32 33.26
N ASN A 290 -6.93 -8.01 33.07
CA ASN A 290 -5.60 -7.47 33.37
C ASN A 290 -4.87 -6.91 32.16
N ASN A 291 -5.24 -7.29 30.94
CA ASN A 291 -4.45 -6.92 29.76
C ASN A 291 -5.30 -6.38 28.62
N SER A 292 -4.72 -5.46 27.85
CA SER A 292 -5.26 -4.92 26.61
C SER A 292 -4.14 -4.54 25.64
N VAL A 293 -4.48 -4.53 24.35
CA VAL A 293 -3.59 -4.15 23.25
C VAL A 293 -4.41 -3.34 22.25
N ALA A 294 -3.94 -2.15 21.89
CA ALA A 294 -4.48 -1.40 20.74
C ALA A 294 -3.78 -1.85 19.46
N ASN A 295 -4.54 -2.25 18.46
CA ASN A 295 -4.04 -2.79 17.19
C ASN A 295 -4.09 -1.75 16.06
N ALA A 296 -5.10 -0.88 16.04
CA ALA A 296 -5.28 0.11 14.98
C ALA A 296 -5.93 1.41 15.51
N ILE A 297 -5.71 2.50 14.77
CA ILE A 297 -6.26 3.83 15.02
C ILE A 297 -6.60 4.48 13.67
N ASN A 298 -7.77 5.12 13.56
CA ASN A 298 -8.16 5.86 12.35
C ASN A 298 -7.85 7.37 12.45
N GLY A 299 -8.14 8.12 11.38
CA GLY A 299 -7.90 9.57 11.29
C GLY A 299 -8.64 10.38 12.36
N SER A 300 -9.83 9.93 12.73
CA SER A 300 -10.65 10.53 13.79
C SER A 300 -10.17 10.20 15.21
N GLY A 301 -9.16 9.36 15.36
CA GLY A 301 -8.61 8.95 16.66
C GLY A 301 -9.44 7.88 17.38
N GLN A 302 -10.30 7.16 16.67
CA GLN A 302 -10.96 5.97 17.18
C GLN A 302 -9.95 4.81 17.20
N ILE A 303 -9.88 4.11 18.32
CA ILE A 303 -8.86 3.07 18.55
C ILE A 303 -9.54 1.73 18.73
N VAL A 304 -9.01 0.70 18.09
CA VAL A 304 -9.52 -0.67 18.21
C VAL A 304 -8.44 -1.63 18.60
N GLY A 305 -8.83 -2.73 19.23
CA GLY A 305 -7.89 -3.77 19.62
C GLY A 305 -8.56 -4.86 20.41
N THR A 306 -7.82 -5.45 21.34
CA THR A 306 -8.25 -6.61 22.14
C THR A 306 -8.04 -6.34 23.61
N SER A 307 -9.03 -6.68 24.44
CA SER A 307 -8.95 -6.50 25.89
C SER A 307 -9.54 -7.68 26.64
N GLN A 308 -8.90 -8.06 27.75
CA GLN A 308 -9.41 -9.08 28.66
C GLN A 308 -10.65 -8.59 29.40
N VAL A 309 -11.65 -9.46 29.51
CA VAL A 309 -12.86 -9.27 30.31
C VAL A 309 -12.76 -9.97 31.67
N ARG A 310 -13.69 -9.67 32.59
CA ARG A 310 -13.65 -10.17 33.99
C ARG A 310 -13.76 -11.70 34.17
N ARG A 311 -14.26 -12.46 33.20
CA ARG A 311 -14.58 -13.90 33.34
C ARG A 311 -13.81 -14.79 32.35
N ASP A 312 -12.50 -14.57 32.25
CA ASP A 312 -11.58 -15.34 31.39
C ASP A 312 -12.03 -15.38 29.91
N GLY A 313 -11.81 -14.26 29.23
CA GLY A 313 -12.03 -14.09 27.79
C GLY A 313 -11.31 -12.84 27.31
N GLN A 314 -11.20 -12.68 25.99
CA GLN A 314 -10.66 -11.48 25.36
C GLN A 314 -11.62 -11.03 24.28
N HIS A 315 -12.06 -9.78 24.35
CA HIS A 315 -12.98 -9.22 23.38
C HIS A 315 -12.31 -8.08 22.61
N ALA A 316 -12.77 -7.92 21.37
CA ALA A 316 -12.51 -6.75 20.58
C ALA A 316 -13.11 -5.53 21.28
N PHE A 317 -12.39 -4.41 21.29
CA PHE A 317 -12.88 -3.15 21.84
C PHE A 317 -12.84 -2.03 20.81
N LEU A 318 -13.65 -1.00 21.07
CA LEU A 318 -13.57 0.32 20.48
C LEU A 318 -13.34 1.35 21.59
N TRP A 319 -12.36 2.22 21.43
CA TRP A 319 -12.11 3.33 22.33
C TRP A 319 -12.36 4.66 21.61
N ILE A 320 -13.15 5.53 22.25
CA ILE A 320 -13.50 6.87 21.77
C ILE A 320 -13.54 7.83 22.95
N ASN A 321 -12.76 8.92 22.91
CA ASN A 321 -12.83 10.03 23.87
C ASN A 321 -12.84 9.60 25.35
N GLY A 322 -12.01 8.62 25.72
CA GLY A 322 -11.91 8.10 27.08
C GLY A 322 -12.83 6.92 27.41
N GLY A 323 -13.81 6.62 26.56
CA GLY A 323 -14.71 5.48 26.73
C GLY A 323 -14.18 4.22 26.05
N LEU A 324 -14.17 3.09 26.77
CA LEU A 324 -13.82 1.76 26.26
C LEU A 324 -15.10 0.92 26.10
N THR A 325 -15.44 0.56 24.86
CA THR A 325 -16.65 -0.20 24.51
C THR A 325 -16.28 -1.63 24.11
N ASP A 326 -16.95 -2.60 24.74
CA ASP A 326 -16.88 -4.02 24.35
C ASP A 326 -17.69 -4.25 23.06
N LEU A 327 -17.08 -4.83 22.03
CA LEU A 327 -17.75 -5.15 20.77
C LEU A 327 -18.44 -6.54 20.80
N GLY A 328 -18.18 -7.35 21.83
CA GLY A 328 -18.73 -8.68 21.99
C GLY A 328 -18.06 -9.73 21.10
N THR A 329 -18.77 -10.82 20.86
CA THR A 329 -18.32 -11.97 20.04
C THR A 329 -19.44 -12.42 19.11
N LEU A 330 -19.19 -13.43 18.27
CA LEU A 330 -20.23 -14.10 17.46
C LEU A 330 -20.95 -15.22 18.25
N GLY A 331 -20.96 -15.12 19.57
CA GLY A 331 -21.54 -16.11 20.49
C GLY A 331 -20.53 -17.10 21.09
N GLY A 332 -19.25 -17.01 20.73
CA GLY A 332 -18.14 -17.74 21.35
C GLY A 332 -17.46 -16.96 22.48
N SER A 333 -16.24 -17.35 22.88
CA SER A 333 -15.57 -16.81 24.08
C SER A 333 -14.57 -15.67 23.81
N GLY A 334 -14.29 -15.35 22.55
CA GLY A 334 -13.39 -14.24 22.28
C GLY A 334 -13.48 -13.62 20.89
N SER A 335 -12.92 -12.41 20.79
CA SER A 335 -12.81 -11.62 19.57
C SER A 335 -11.59 -10.69 19.64
N SER A 336 -11.12 -10.24 18.48
CA SER A 336 -9.98 -9.35 18.33
C SER A 336 -10.18 -8.47 17.10
N ALA A 337 -10.15 -7.15 17.27
CA ALA A 337 -10.18 -6.21 16.15
C ALA A 337 -8.77 -6.05 15.56
N ALA A 338 -8.67 -6.15 14.23
CA ALA A 338 -7.42 -6.03 13.49
C ALA A 338 -7.27 -4.65 12.85
N ALA A 339 -8.34 -4.10 12.28
CA ALA A 339 -8.32 -2.84 11.55
C ALA A 339 -9.62 -2.03 11.71
N ILE A 340 -9.53 -0.74 11.45
CA ILE A 340 -10.63 0.23 11.43
C ILE A 340 -10.40 1.21 10.29
N ASN A 341 -11.44 1.55 9.52
CA ASN A 341 -11.39 2.64 8.53
C ASN A 341 -11.94 3.96 9.10
N ASP A 342 -11.84 5.05 8.33
CA ASP A 342 -12.29 6.38 8.78
C ASP A 342 -13.81 6.51 8.92
N ALA A 343 -14.59 5.64 8.26
CA ALA A 343 -16.03 5.53 8.45
C ALA A 343 -16.42 4.80 9.75
N GLY A 344 -15.44 4.27 10.50
CA GLY A 344 -15.67 3.55 11.75
C GLY A 344 -16.04 2.08 11.57
N ARG A 345 -15.88 1.51 10.37
CA ARG A 345 -16.02 0.07 10.14
C ARG A 345 -14.82 -0.66 10.74
N ILE A 346 -15.09 -1.55 11.68
CA ILE A 346 -14.09 -2.36 12.38
C ILE A 346 -14.11 -3.76 11.81
N VAL A 347 -12.94 -4.38 11.64
CA VAL A 347 -12.83 -5.77 11.16
C VAL A 347 -11.83 -6.55 11.99
N GLY A 348 -11.99 -7.87 12.01
CA GLY A 348 -11.06 -8.76 12.70
C GLY A 348 -11.53 -10.20 12.71
N ALA A 349 -11.28 -10.91 13.81
CA ALA A 349 -11.73 -12.27 14.02
C ALA A 349 -12.50 -12.41 15.35
N ALA A 350 -13.58 -13.19 15.34
CA ALA A 350 -14.40 -13.49 16.50
C ALA A 350 -14.78 -14.96 16.50
N GLN A 351 -14.96 -15.54 17.69
CA GLN A 351 -15.43 -16.90 17.83
C GLN A 351 -16.95 -16.95 17.74
N ASN A 352 -17.47 -17.90 16.94
CA ASN A 352 -18.87 -18.26 16.94
C ASN A 352 -19.20 -19.24 18.08
N ARG A 353 -20.47 -19.65 18.20
CA ARG A 353 -20.95 -20.59 19.23
C ARG A 353 -20.25 -21.96 19.20
N ASP A 354 -19.73 -22.36 18.05
CA ASP A 354 -18.98 -23.62 17.88
C ASP A 354 -17.48 -23.46 18.20
N GLY A 355 -17.06 -22.28 18.66
CA GLY A 355 -15.66 -21.97 18.97
C GLY A 355 -14.77 -21.74 17.73
N GLN A 356 -15.36 -21.64 16.54
CA GLN A 356 -14.63 -21.42 15.29
C GLN A 356 -14.31 -19.93 15.13
N GLN A 357 -13.09 -19.60 14.71
CA GLN A 357 -12.73 -18.22 14.37
C GLN A 357 -13.36 -17.81 13.05
N ARG A 358 -14.05 -16.68 13.04
CA ARG A 358 -14.76 -16.13 11.89
C ARG A 358 -14.36 -14.68 11.70
N ALA A 359 -14.11 -14.30 10.45
CA ALA A 359 -13.94 -12.91 10.09
C ALA A 359 -15.23 -12.15 10.42
N PHE A 360 -15.10 -10.98 11.02
CA PHE A 360 -16.24 -10.12 11.30
C PHE A 360 -16.06 -8.73 10.71
N SER A 361 -17.18 -8.06 10.45
CA SER A 361 -17.26 -6.60 10.35
C SER A 361 -18.18 -6.06 11.45
N TRP A 362 -17.85 -4.90 12.01
CA TRP A 362 -18.64 -4.25 13.04
C TRP A 362 -18.81 -2.77 12.72
N MET A 363 -20.03 -2.28 12.89
CA MET A 363 -20.36 -0.85 12.95
C MET A 363 -21.36 -0.63 14.08
N SER A 364 -21.37 0.58 14.66
CA SER A 364 -22.29 0.91 15.77
C SER A 364 -23.77 0.74 15.39
N SER A 365 -24.11 0.95 14.12
CA SER A 365 -25.45 0.77 13.57
C SER A 365 -25.83 -0.69 13.28
N GLU A 366 -24.86 -1.59 13.12
CA GLU A 366 -25.08 -2.97 12.66
C GLU A 366 -24.73 -4.03 13.74
N GLY A 367 -23.91 -3.68 14.72
CA GLY A 367 -23.30 -4.65 15.62
C GLY A 367 -22.26 -5.52 14.89
N MET A 368 -21.96 -6.69 15.45
CA MET A 368 -20.98 -7.63 14.89
C MET A 368 -21.64 -8.53 13.84
N VAL A 369 -21.13 -8.49 12.61
CA VAL A 369 -21.58 -9.28 11.47
C VAL A 369 -20.53 -10.33 11.13
N ASP A 370 -20.92 -11.60 11.07
CA ASP A 370 -20.09 -12.71 10.59
C ASP A 370 -19.97 -12.63 9.06
N LEU A 371 -18.75 -12.58 8.53
CA LEU A 371 -18.50 -12.46 7.09
C LEU A 371 -18.55 -13.79 6.35
N GLY A 372 -18.64 -14.91 7.06
CA GLY A 372 -18.62 -16.25 6.48
C GLY A 372 -17.22 -16.86 6.35
N THR A 373 -17.14 -17.90 5.54
CA THR A 373 -15.91 -18.59 5.13
C THR A 373 -16.02 -18.92 3.64
N LEU A 374 -14.97 -19.51 3.04
CA LEU A 374 -15.01 -20.03 1.66
C LEU A 374 -15.50 -21.49 1.60
N GLY A 375 -16.41 -21.85 2.52
CA GLY A 375 -16.95 -23.21 2.69
C GLY A 375 -16.24 -24.06 3.75
N GLY A 376 -15.12 -23.57 4.31
CA GLY A 376 -14.41 -24.20 5.42
C GLY A 376 -14.90 -23.73 6.80
N LYS A 377 -14.08 -23.97 7.84
CA LYS A 377 -14.48 -23.70 9.23
C LYS A 377 -14.07 -22.33 9.74
N THR A 378 -12.97 -21.77 9.24
CA THR A 378 -12.39 -20.55 9.82
C THR A 378 -12.13 -19.44 8.80
N SER A 379 -12.15 -18.21 9.29
CA SER A 379 -11.76 -17.02 8.54
C SER A 379 -11.26 -15.93 9.49
N ALA A 380 -10.47 -15.00 8.97
CA ALA A 380 -10.00 -13.82 9.70
C ALA A 380 -9.81 -12.65 8.73
N ALA A 381 -10.35 -11.47 9.08
CA ALA A 381 -10.11 -10.24 8.35
C ALA A 381 -8.80 -9.58 8.81
N ALA A 382 -8.04 -9.05 7.85
CA ALA A 382 -6.75 -8.41 8.09
C ALA A 382 -6.78 -6.89 7.88
N ALA A 383 -7.55 -6.40 6.91
CA ALA A 383 -7.61 -4.97 6.59
C ALA A 383 -8.97 -4.58 6.00
N VAL A 384 -9.25 -3.27 6.01
CA VAL A 384 -10.45 -2.66 5.44
C VAL A 384 -10.06 -1.31 4.81
N ASN A 385 -10.53 -1.02 3.59
CA ASN A 385 -10.29 0.26 2.92
C ASN A 385 -11.38 1.31 3.23
N SER A 386 -11.28 2.50 2.65
CA SER A 386 -12.27 3.59 2.81
C SER A 386 -13.71 3.17 2.44
N ASP A 387 -13.86 2.35 1.40
CA ASP A 387 -15.18 1.99 0.85
C ASP A 387 -15.81 0.81 1.62
N GLY A 388 -15.14 0.34 2.66
CA GLY A 388 -15.58 -0.78 3.48
C GLY A 388 -15.28 -2.14 2.87
N ARG A 389 -14.42 -2.22 1.84
CA ARG A 389 -13.90 -3.48 1.32
C ARG A 389 -12.92 -4.07 2.32
N VAL A 390 -13.28 -5.26 2.81
CA VAL A 390 -12.57 -6.06 3.80
C VAL A 390 -11.80 -7.17 3.08
N ILE A 391 -10.55 -7.38 3.46
CA ILE A 391 -9.74 -8.50 2.98
C ILE A 391 -9.22 -9.35 4.13
N GLY A 392 -8.79 -10.56 3.82
CA GLY A 392 -8.15 -11.44 4.79
C GLY A 392 -7.91 -12.83 4.23
N SER A 393 -8.06 -13.83 5.09
CA SER A 393 -7.92 -15.23 4.71
C SER A 393 -9.04 -16.09 5.27
N ALA A 394 -9.52 -17.05 4.49
CA ALA A 394 -10.61 -17.94 4.85
C ALA A 394 -10.36 -19.37 4.36
N GLN A 395 -10.81 -20.35 5.13
CA GLN A 395 -10.72 -21.74 4.75
C GLN A 395 -11.73 -22.08 3.65
N THR A 396 -11.26 -22.80 2.65
CA THR A 396 -12.09 -23.42 1.61
C THR A 396 -12.76 -24.69 2.15
N ALA A 397 -13.75 -25.22 1.42
CA ALA A 397 -14.39 -26.49 1.76
C ALA A 397 -13.40 -27.68 1.87
N SER A 398 -12.29 -27.63 1.13
CA SER A 398 -11.21 -28.63 1.17
C SER A 398 -10.12 -28.32 2.20
N GLY A 399 -10.30 -27.28 3.03
CA GLY A 399 -9.46 -26.95 4.18
C GLY A 399 -8.21 -26.13 3.88
N GLN A 400 -7.99 -25.69 2.64
CA GLN A 400 -6.91 -24.76 2.29
C GLN A 400 -7.25 -23.35 2.72
N LEU A 401 -6.24 -22.51 2.94
CA LEU A 401 -6.44 -21.11 3.28
C LEU A 401 -6.32 -20.26 2.02
N HIS A 402 -7.37 -19.54 1.66
CA HIS A 402 -7.36 -18.63 0.52
C HIS A 402 -7.58 -17.18 0.96
N ALA A 403 -6.96 -16.25 0.24
CA ALA A 403 -7.22 -14.83 0.35
C ALA A 403 -8.66 -14.52 -0.08
N PHE A 404 -9.35 -13.64 0.63
CA PHE A 404 -10.71 -13.23 0.29
C PHE A 404 -10.87 -11.71 0.20
N ALA A 405 -11.93 -11.27 -0.48
CA ALA A 405 -12.49 -9.91 -0.36
C ALA A 405 -14.00 -9.94 -0.03
N TRP A 406 -14.48 -8.92 0.68
CA TRP A 406 -15.88 -8.72 1.06
C TRP A 406 -16.19 -7.21 1.15
N PRO A 407 -17.41 -6.71 0.88
CA PRO A 407 -18.53 -7.44 0.31
C PRO A 407 -18.32 -7.72 -1.19
N SER A 408 -19.00 -8.74 -1.68
CA SER A 408 -19.22 -9.00 -3.10
C SER A 408 -20.70 -9.34 -3.32
N SER A 409 -21.15 -9.51 -4.58
CA SER A 409 -22.56 -9.79 -4.92
C SER A 409 -23.15 -10.94 -4.12
N ASP A 410 -22.35 -11.96 -3.83
CA ASP A 410 -22.76 -13.20 -3.17
C ASP A 410 -22.07 -13.41 -1.80
N GLY A 411 -21.53 -12.34 -1.22
CA GLY A 411 -20.85 -12.38 0.09
C GLY A 411 -19.31 -12.39 -0.03
N MET A 412 -18.65 -13.38 0.56
CA MET A 412 -17.18 -13.48 0.56
C MET A 412 -16.68 -14.02 -0.79
N ALA A 413 -15.83 -13.26 -1.48
CA ALA A 413 -15.22 -13.67 -2.74
C ALA A 413 -13.84 -14.31 -2.50
N ASP A 414 -13.60 -15.48 -3.11
CA ASP A 414 -12.28 -16.12 -3.16
C ASP A 414 -11.39 -15.41 -4.19
N LEU A 415 -10.21 -14.95 -3.78
CA LEU A 415 -9.24 -14.29 -4.67
C LEU A 415 -8.33 -15.30 -5.39
N GLY A 416 -8.37 -16.58 -5.00
CA GLY A 416 -7.61 -17.67 -5.57
C GLY A 416 -6.15 -17.73 -5.10
N THR A 417 -5.31 -18.42 -5.88
CA THR A 417 -3.88 -18.62 -5.62
C THR A 417 -3.09 -18.40 -6.92
N LEU A 418 -1.76 -18.52 -6.87
CA LEU A 418 -0.89 -18.51 -8.06
C LEU A 418 -0.74 -19.92 -8.68
N GLY A 419 -1.78 -20.74 -8.55
CA GLY A 419 -1.82 -22.15 -9.01
C GLY A 419 -1.42 -23.18 -7.95
N GLY A 420 -1.02 -22.73 -6.75
CA GLY A 420 -0.78 -23.57 -5.58
C GLY A 420 -2.02 -23.75 -4.69
N LYS A 421 -1.82 -24.15 -3.43
CA LYS A 421 -2.92 -24.50 -2.52
C LYS A 421 -3.38 -23.36 -1.63
N ASP A 422 -2.49 -22.46 -1.25
CA ASP A 422 -2.79 -21.46 -0.22
C ASP A 422 -2.47 -20.03 -0.67
N SER A 423 -3.23 -19.07 -0.16
CA SER A 423 -2.99 -17.63 -0.29
C SER A 423 -3.49 -16.86 0.95
N THR A 424 -2.89 -15.71 1.20
CA THR A 424 -3.26 -14.82 2.32
C THR A 424 -3.12 -13.37 1.89
N ALA A 425 -4.17 -12.57 2.04
CA ALA A 425 -4.13 -11.12 1.87
C ALA A 425 -3.68 -10.43 3.16
N VAL A 426 -2.88 -9.37 3.03
CA VAL A 426 -2.31 -8.62 4.17
C VAL A 426 -2.55 -7.11 4.08
N GLY A 427 -2.87 -6.59 2.89
CA GLY A 427 -3.07 -5.17 2.67
C GLY A 427 -4.01 -4.91 1.50
N ILE A 428 -4.68 -3.76 1.55
CA ILE A 428 -5.56 -3.24 0.52
C ILE A 428 -5.38 -1.72 0.47
N ASN A 429 -5.34 -1.13 -0.73
CA ASN A 429 -5.41 0.32 -0.88
C ASN A 429 -6.84 0.78 -1.22
N ASN A 430 -7.08 2.09 -1.26
CA ASN A 430 -8.41 2.61 -1.50
C ASN A 430 -8.93 2.34 -2.92
N SER A 431 -8.05 2.20 -3.92
CA SER A 431 -8.42 1.72 -5.27
C SER A 431 -8.86 0.25 -5.32
N GLY A 432 -8.91 -0.44 -4.16
CA GLY A 432 -9.35 -1.82 -4.04
C GLY A 432 -8.32 -2.86 -4.47
N GLU A 433 -7.05 -2.47 -4.65
CA GLU A 433 -5.96 -3.39 -4.98
C GLU A 433 -5.50 -4.14 -3.73
N VAL A 434 -5.44 -5.47 -3.83
CA VAL A 434 -5.16 -6.35 -2.68
C VAL A 434 -3.78 -6.97 -2.84
N ILE A 435 -2.99 -6.98 -1.77
CA ILE A 435 -1.66 -7.60 -1.75
C ILE A 435 -1.55 -8.72 -0.72
N GLY A 436 -0.57 -9.57 -0.91
CA GLY A 436 -0.25 -10.62 0.05
C GLY A 436 0.80 -11.58 -0.46
N ARG A 437 0.64 -12.85 -0.09
CA ARG A 437 1.42 -13.95 -0.65
C ARG A 437 0.52 -15.10 -1.05
N ALA A 438 0.91 -15.81 -2.10
CA ALA A 438 0.19 -16.97 -2.60
C ALA A 438 1.18 -18.04 -3.06
N GLN A 439 0.78 -19.30 -2.96
CA GLN A 439 1.57 -20.40 -3.46
C GLN A 439 1.45 -20.48 -4.98
N THR A 440 2.60 -20.65 -5.63
CA THR A 440 2.69 -21.01 -7.05
C THR A 440 2.32 -22.48 -7.25
N ALA A 441 2.13 -22.92 -8.49
CA ALA A 441 1.97 -24.34 -8.83
C ALA A 441 3.11 -25.24 -8.33
N SER A 442 4.30 -24.68 -8.09
CA SER A 442 5.45 -25.43 -7.52
C SER A 442 5.44 -25.51 -5.99
N GLY A 443 4.48 -24.86 -5.33
CA GLY A 443 4.36 -24.79 -3.87
C GLY A 443 5.23 -23.72 -3.21
N THR A 444 5.96 -22.91 -3.98
CA THR A 444 6.70 -21.75 -3.46
C THR A 444 5.78 -20.56 -3.22
N TRP A 445 6.11 -19.71 -2.25
CA TRP A 445 5.32 -18.52 -1.92
C TRP A 445 5.83 -17.29 -2.66
N HIS A 446 4.97 -16.66 -3.45
CA HIS A 446 5.28 -15.38 -4.11
C HIS A 446 4.35 -14.29 -3.60
N ALA A 447 4.86 -13.06 -3.58
CA ALA A 447 4.06 -11.86 -3.40
C ALA A 447 3.09 -11.70 -4.56
N PHE A 448 1.86 -11.28 -4.29
CA PHE A 448 0.87 -11.01 -5.33
C PHE A 448 0.28 -9.60 -5.21
N LEU A 449 -0.25 -9.12 -6.34
CA LEU A 449 -1.22 -8.02 -6.42
C LEU A 449 -2.50 -8.56 -7.08
N TRP A 450 -3.66 -8.29 -6.50
CA TRP A 450 -4.94 -8.69 -7.06
C TRP A 450 -5.77 -7.45 -7.39
N ARG A 451 -6.41 -7.48 -8.56
CA ARG A 451 -7.34 -6.44 -9.02
C ARG A 451 -8.62 -7.09 -9.50
N GLN A 452 -9.75 -6.50 -9.14
CA GLN A 452 -11.06 -6.95 -9.61
C GLN A 452 -11.18 -6.74 -11.13
N THR A 453 -10.73 -5.59 -11.61
CA THR A 453 -10.66 -5.25 -13.03
C THR A 453 -9.26 -5.56 -13.56
N GLY A 454 -9.18 -6.21 -14.74
CA GLY A 454 -7.89 -6.43 -15.41
C GLY A 454 -7.14 -7.74 -15.12
N GLY A 455 -7.79 -8.76 -14.55
CA GLY A 455 -7.31 -10.15 -14.71
C GLY A 455 -7.02 -10.97 -13.44
N GLY A 456 -7.40 -10.51 -12.25
CA GLY A 456 -7.28 -11.30 -11.02
C GLY A 456 -5.89 -11.22 -10.38
N MET A 457 -5.36 -12.34 -9.88
CA MET A 457 -4.11 -12.38 -9.12
C MET A 457 -2.87 -12.32 -10.04
N LEU A 458 -2.07 -11.27 -9.89
CA LEU A 458 -0.79 -11.07 -10.54
C LEU A 458 0.36 -11.53 -9.63
N ASP A 459 1.21 -12.42 -10.15
CA ASP A 459 2.47 -12.79 -9.51
C ASP A 459 3.49 -11.63 -9.64
N LEU A 460 3.98 -11.12 -8.51
CA LEU A 460 4.99 -10.05 -8.50
C LEU A 460 6.41 -10.60 -8.71
N GLY A 461 6.59 -11.92 -8.62
CA GLY A 461 7.85 -12.62 -8.79
C GLY A 461 8.76 -12.54 -7.57
N THR A 462 10.06 -12.72 -7.81
CA THR A 462 11.12 -12.68 -6.81
C THR A 462 12.34 -11.92 -7.37
N LEU A 463 13.40 -11.75 -6.58
CA LEU A 463 14.67 -11.18 -7.06
C LEU A 463 15.60 -12.27 -7.64
N GLY A 464 15.01 -13.28 -8.28
CA GLY A 464 15.69 -14.45 -8.84
C GLY A 464 15.77 -15.66 -7.90
N GLY A 465 15.27 -15.54 -6.67
CA GLY A 465 15.15 -16.63 -5.70
C GLY A 465 13.81 -17.36 -5.76
N LYS A 466 13.47 -18.11 -4.70
CA LYS A 466 12.25 -18.95 -4.66
C LYS A 466 11.04 -18.28 -4.01
N THR A 467 11.23 -17.24 -3.22
CA THR A 467 10.16 -16.75 -2.33
C THR A 467 10.14 -15.24 -2.22
N SER A 468 8.93 -14.69 -2.15
CA SER A 468 8.67 -13.29 -1.84
C SER A 468 7.38 -13.13 -1.04
N THR A 469 7.23 -12.01 -0.35
CA THR A 469 6.01 -11.66 0.41
C THR A 469 5.83 -10.15 0.41
N ALA A 470 4.64 -9.68 0.05
CA ALA A 470 4.28 -8.27 0.18
C ALA A 470 3.98 -7.93 1.64
N ALA A 471 4.37 -6.74 2.06
CA ALA A 471 4.17 -6.23 3.42
C ALA A 471 3.18 -5.05 3.45
N ALA A 472 3.28 -4.13 2.48
CA ALA A 472 2.45 -2.95 2.42
C ALA A 472 2.26 -2.48 0.97
N ILE A 473 1.17 -1.77 0.74
CA ILE A 473 0.82 -1.10 -0.53
C ILE A 473 0.37 0.32 -0.19
N ASN A 474 0.79 1.31 -0.98
CA ASN A 474 0.29 2.68 -0.86
C ASN A 474 -0.83 2.96 -1.88
N TYR A 475 -1.40 4.16 -1.83
CA TYR A 475 -2.47 4.56 -2.75
C TYR A 475 -2.06 4.55 -4.24
N ALA A 476 -0.77 4.77 -4.53
CA ALA A 476 -0.24 4.75 -5.90
C ALA A 476 0.00 3.33 -6.45
N GLY A 477 -0.31 2.28 -5.69
CA GLY A 477 -0.09 0.89 -6.10
C GLY A 477 1.37 0.45 -5.99
N VAL A 478 2.21 1.19 -5.26
CA VAL A 478 3.57 0.76 -4.95
C VAL A 478 3.51 -0.29 -3.85
N VAL A 479 3.96 -1.49 -4.16
CA VAL A 479 3.99 -2.63 -3.23
C VAL A 479 5.40 -2.81 -2.71
N VAL A 480 5.57 -2.92 -1.40
CA VAL A 480 6.87 -3.17 -0.78
C VAL A 480 6.86 -4.47 0.01
N GLY A 481 8.02 -5.09 0.18
CA GLY A 481 8.12 -6.32 0.97
C GLY A 481 9.51 -6.94 0.99
N THR A 482 9.54 -8.26 1.12
CA THR A 482 10.76 -9.08 1.14
C THR A 482 10.77 -10.06 -0.03
N ALA A 483 11.94 -10.25 -0.65
CA ALA A 483 12.12 -11.23 -1.71
C ALA A 483 13.51 -11.87 -1.63
N GLN A 484 13.59 -13.13 -2.03
CA GLN A 484 14.86 -13.85 -2.13
C GLN A 484 15.57 -13.53 -3.44
N THR A 485 16.89 -13.35 -3.35
CA THR A 485 17.79 -13.32 -4.51
C THR A 485 18.07 -14.73 -5.02
N ALA A 486 18.72 -14.84 -6.19
CA ALA A 486 19.22 -16.11 -6.72
C ALA A 486 20.19 -16.85 -5.76
N SER A 487 20.90 -16.11 -4.90
CA SER A 487 21.78 -16.68 -3.87
C SER A 487 21.04 -17.08 -2.58
N GLY A 488 19.72 -16.85 -2.50
CA GLY A 488 18.90 -17.15 -1.33
C GLY A 488 18.93 -16.08 -0.22
N GLU A 489 19.56 -14.92 -0.46
CA GLU A 489 19.54 -13.82 0.50
C GLU A 489 18.19 -13.09 0.47
N TRP A 490 17.70 -12.67 1.63
CA TRP A 490 16.51 -11.82 1.72
C TRP A 490 16.84 -10.36 1.50
N ARG A 491 16.07 -9.70 0.62
CA ARG A 491 16.23 -8.30 0.25
C ARG A 491 14.90 -7.56 0.29
N ALA A 492 14.97 -6.29 0.65
CA ALA A 492 13.85 -5.37 0.54
C ALA A 492 13.55 -5.08 -0.94
N PHE A 493 12.29 -5.21 -1.34
CA PHE A 493 11.86 -4.84 -2.69
C PHE A 493 10.81 -3.72 -2.67
N ALA A 494 10.76 -2.98 -3.77
CA ALA A 494 9.59 -2.20 -4.17
C ALA A 494 9.14 -2.66 -5.56
N TRP A 495 7.83 -2.74 -5.77
CA TRP A 495 7.20 -3.11 -7.03
C TRP A 495 6.22 -2.03 -7.45
N SER A 496 6.19 -1.73 -8.75
CA SER A 496 5.13 -0.95 -9.39
C SER A 496 4.82 -1.55 -10.75
N SER A 497 3.66 -1.21 -11.32
CA SER A 497 3.30 -1.59 -12.70
C SER A 497 4.33 -1.09 -13.73
N VAL A 498 5.08 -0.04 -13.40
CA VAL A 498 6.06 0.60 -14.28
C VAL A 498 7.42 -0.10 -14.22
N SER A 499 7.89 -0.37 -13.01
CA SER A 499 9.25 -0.86 -12.77
C SER A 499 9.36 -2.37 -12.63
N GLY A 500 8.23 -3.06 -12.41
CA GLY A 500 8.25 -4.41 -11.83
C GLY A 500 8.93 -4.43 -10.46
N MET A 501 9.33 -5.62 -10.01
CA MET A 501 10.02 -5.80 -8.72
C MET A 501 11.47 -5.31 -8.83
N VAL A 502 11.85 -4.42 -7.93
CA VAL A 502 13.19 -3.83 -7.85
C VAL A 502 13.79 -4.08 -6.47
N ASP A 503 15.06 -4.49 -6.42
CA ASP A 503 15.83 -4.54 -5.17
C ASP A 503 16.17 -3.11 -4.70
N LEU A 504 15.65 -2.72 -3.53
CA LEU A 504 15.87 -1.39 -2.96
C LEU A 504 17.34 -1.13 -2.60
N ASN A 505 18.17 -2.17 -2.42
CA ASN A 505 19.61 -2.01 -2.21
C ASN A 505 20.30 -1.36 -3.43
N SER A 506 19.71 -1.48 -4.62
CA SER A 506 20.23 -0.85 -5.85
C SER A 506 19.80 0.61 -6.02
N ARG A 507 18.98 1.14 -5.10
CA ARG A 507 18.30 2.44 -5.23
C ARG A 507 18.65 3.42 -4.12
N LEU A 508 19.73 3.18 -3.39
CA LEU A 508 20.16 4.04 -2.29
C LEU A 508 21.13 5.14 -2.75
N THR A 509 20.95 6.32 -2.17
CA THR A 509 21.88 7.46 -2.27
C THR A 509 22.30 7.92 -0.88
N GLY A 510 23.60 8.18 -0.70
CA GLY A 510 24.13 8.66 0.57
C GLY A 510 24.01 7.66 1.74
N ALA A 511 23.75 6.38 1.46
CA ALA A 511 23.60 5.37 2.51
C ALA A 511 24.94 4.99 3.15
N PRO A 512 24.96 4.61 4.45
CA PRO A 512 26.17 4.14 5.12
C PRO A 512 26.83 2.97 4.38
N ALA A 513 28.17 2.97 4.32
CA ALA A 513 28.92 1.90 3.68
C ALA A 513 28.60 0.54 4.31
N GLY A 514 28.31 -0.47 3.49
CA GLY A 514 28.02 -1.83 3.93
C GLY A 514 26.60 -2.07 4.46
N ILE A 515 25.71 -1.08 4.35
CA ILE A 515 24.29 -1.29 4.67
C ILE A 515 23.67 -2.32 3.72
N LYS A 516 22.83 -3.20 4.27
CA LYS A 516 22.04 -4.17 3.54
C LYS A 516 20.59 -4.06 3.99
N LEU A 517 19.68 -3.77 3.07
CA LEU A 517 18.24 -3.79 3.31
C LEU A 517 17.72 -5.21 3.14
N SER A 518 17.21 -5.80 4.23
CA SER A 518 16.72 -7.18 4.25
C SER A 518 15.22 -7.30 4.02
N GLY A 519 14.45 -6.23 4.28
CA GLY A 519 13.01 -6.19 4.05
C GLY A 519 12.43 -4.80 4.12
N ALA A 520 11.42 -4.52 3.30
CA ALA A 520 10.59 -3.33 3.44
C ALA A 520 9.33 -3.67 4.24
N LEU A 521 9.01 -2.85 5.23
CA LEU A 521 8.01 -3.13 6.26
C LEU A 521 6.72 -2.33 6.03
N ALA A 522 6.86 -1.08 5.61
CA ALA A 522 5.75 -0.17 5.42
C ALA A 522 6.11 0.86 4.34
N VAL A 523 5.09 1.36 3.62
CA VAL A 523 5.21 2.40 2.60
C VAL A 523 4.12 3.43 2.81
N SER A 524 4.48 4.71 2.77
CA SER A 524 3.54 5.83 2.83
C SER A 524 3.16 6.32 1.44
N ASP A 525 2.09 7.13 1.39
CA ASP A 525 1.58 7.68 0.13
C ASP A 525 2.52 8.72 -0.51
N ASP A 526 3.41 9.34 0.27
CA ASP A 526 4.51 10.18 -0.25
C ASP A 526 5.70 9.36 -0.78
N GLY A 527 5.60 8.03 -0.75
CA GLY A 527 6.63 7.10 -1.23
C GLY A 527 7.75 6.85 -0.23
N ALA A 528 7.68 7.35 1.00
CA ALA A 528 8.65 6.96 2.03
C ALA A 528 8.47 5.48 2.41
N ILE A 529 9.58 4.78 2.64
CA ILE A 529 9.58 3.34 2.92
C ILE A 529 10.37 3.09 4.20
N VAL A 530 9.75 2.43 5.18
CA VAL A 530 10.48 1.91 6.32
C VAL A 530 11.06 0.54 5.96
N VAL A 531 12.36 0.38 6.16
CA VAL A 531 13.11 -0.84 5.84
C VAL A 531 13.87 -1.37 7.04
N GLN A 532 13.96 -2.69 7.13
CA GLN A 532 14.87 -3.40 8.02
C GLN A 532 16.23 -3.55 7.34
N THR A 533 17.29 -3.35 8.13
CA THR A 533 18.67 -3.44 7.67
C THR A 533 19.53 -4.28 8.62
N ASN A 534 20.76 -4.59 8.21
CA ASN A 534 21.79 -5.18 9.06
C ASN A 534 22.28 -4.25 10.20
N GLN A 535 21.79 -3.01 10.27
CA GLN A 535 22.15 -2.03 11.32
C GLN A 535 20.93 -1.48 12.09
N GLY A 536 19.71 -1.94 11.79
CA GLY A 536 18.51 -1.44 12.44
C GLY A 536 17.38 -1.15 11.46
N LEU A 537 16.55 -0.17 11.80
CA LEU A 537 15.53 0.35 10.90
C LEU A 537 16.06 1.58 10.16
N MET A 538 15.60 1.78 8.93
CA MET A 538 15.85 3.01 8.18
C MET A 538 14.56 3.49 7.52
N LEU A 539 14.44 4.81 7.36
CA LEU A 539 13.45 5.47 6.53
C LEU A 539 14.10 5.85 5.20
N LEU A 540 13.57 5.33 4.11
CA LEU A 540 13.92 5.71 2.76
C LEU A 540 12.95 6.79 2.29
N ARG A 541 13.46 7.86 1.68
CA ARG A 541 12.64 8.91 1.08
C ARG A 541 13.00 9.12 -0.39
N PRO A 542 12.03 9.22 -1.31
CA PRO A 542 12.30 9.56 -2.70
C PRO A 542 13.17 10.83 -2.82
N GLN A 543 14.02 10.90 -3.84
CA GLN A 543 14.88 12.05 -4.16
C GLN A 543 14.51 12.68 -5.50
#